data_AF-A0A960U6A9-F1
#
_entry.id   AF-A0A960U6A9-F1
#
_cell.length_a   1.000
_cell.length_b   1.000
_cell.length_c   1.000
_cell.angle_alpha   90.00
_cell.angle_beta   90.00
_cell.angle_gamma   90.00
#
_symmetry.space_group_name_H-M   'P 1'
#
loop_
_entity.id
_entity.type
_entity.pdbx_description
1 polymer ?
#
loop_
_entity_poly.entity_id
_entity_poly.type
_entity_poly.pdbx_seq_one_letter_code
_entity_poly.pdbx_strand_id
1 'polypeptide(L)'
;MITFCPSYSNRVAKPGVFSFLSLLSLSLFVLSCKHTPHKYYDTLIFHSQSAKSYYKASESELKIYSSSPGHKNIKPEIVIFKEEFTTFQNLFKYFEETELRDIYLSKKSQKLSPAIINELNRRKEKHEDWKEKQKRRGGELAGLKVAIDPGHTGIDQDTAILEDRYIRILSPDKKEYFFYEAKLAFQTAYILKKMLEDRGATVLLTRQQNGDTAFGKSFLEWKKSDKEFSLKKSLDEGKITDKEYRFLLNAKDRKLFHEYFKHIELEKRAELINDFHPDLSVIIHFNIDEESWRGIKKIPKFFPISKNNYSMVFIPGCLDRETLQSLQGRIELLRLLLTEDMPQSIKLASSLEEQFKKELKILPVPNGYNLSYLTKFSLYSGKEGVYSRNLRLTRLIHGPIAYGESLYQDNEKEYPELSKETYDFFGIKTSKRIWQVAFAYYQAILNYLSKKDTNVTLLCLPAFRC
;
A
#
# COMPACT_ATOMS: atom_id res chain seq x y z
N MET A 1 70.01 -14.62 9.09
CA MET A 1 69.77 -13.53 8.12
C MET A 1 68.68 -12.66 8.72
N ILE A 2 69.02 -11.70 9.61
CA ILE A 2 69.51 -10.33 9.32
C ILE A 2 68.33 -9.50 8.75
N THR A 3 67.47 -8.90 9.61
CA THR A 3 67.52 -7.53 10.22
C THR A 3 67.11 -6.42 9.22
N PHE A 4 66.50 -5.27 9.53
CA PHE A 4 66.62 -4.33 10.67
C PHE A 4 65.40 -3.36 10.70
N CYS A 5 65.05 -2.89 11.90
CA CYS A 5 64.38 -1.59 12.14
C CYS A 5 65.44 -0.46 12.09
N PRO A 6 65.13 0.86 12.00
CA PRO A 6 65.01 1.62 13.26
C PRO A 6 64.19 2.95 13.25
N SER A 7 63.60 3.23 14.44
CA SER A 7 63.56 4.47 15.26
C SER A 7 63.16 5.87 14.74
N TYR A 8 62.17 6.44 15.47
CA TYR A 8 62.07 7.79 16.11
C TYR A 8 62.49 9.09 15.40
N SER A 9 61.56 10.06 15.35
CA SER A 9 61.83 11.43 15.82
C SER A 9 60.54 12.19 16.22
N ASN A 10 60.54 12.76 17.43
CA ASN A 10 59.58 13.74 17.93
C ASN A 10 59.96 15.14 17.40
N ARG A 11 58.99 15.91 16.89
CA ARG A 11 59.09 17.38 16.85
C ARG A 11 57.80 18.05 17.31
N VAL A 12 57.99 18.85 18.34
CA VAL A 12 57.09 19.85 18.92
C VAL A 12 56.85 20.97 17.92
N ALA A 13 55.59 21.38 17.72
CA ALA A 13 55.23 22.63 17.08
C ALA A 13 54.46 23.52 18.07
N LYS A 14 54.94 24.75 18.24
CA LYS A 14 54.42 25.83 19.09
C LYS A 14 53.18 26.51 18.46
N PRO A 15 52.38 27.25 19.25
CA PRO A 15 51.08 27.77 18.87
C PRO A 15 51.19 29.07 18.07
N GLY A 16 50.38 29.20 17.01
CA GLY A 16 50.32 30.38 16.16
C GLY A 16 48.89 30.90 16.01
N VAL A 17 48.63 32.01 16.70
CA VAL A 17 47.85 33.19 16.27
C VAL A 17 46.41 32.99 15.78
N PHE A 18 45.50 33.52 16.60
CA PHE A 18 44.10 33.83 16.32
C PHE A 18 43.90 34.56 14.97
N SER A 19 42.95 34.08 14.17
CA SER A 19 42.21 34.89 13.20
C SER A 19 40.73 34.86 13.59
N PHE A 20 40.30 35.97 14.18
CA PHE A 20 38.91 36.35 14.41
C PHE A 20 38.28 36.66 13.05
N LEU A 21 37.57 35.71 12.42
CA LEU A 21 36.60 35.95 11.33
C LEU A 21 35.94 34.62 10.90
N SER A 22 35.12 34.03 11.77
CA SER A 22 34.18 32.96 11.36
C SER A 22 32.90 32.92 12.20
N LEU A 23 32.45 34.08 12.69
CA LEU A 23 31.18 34.28 13.38
C LEU A 23 30.21 35.03 12.47
N LEU A 24 29.90 34.48 11.29
CA LEU A 24 28.79 34.94 10.44
C LEU A 24 28.51 33.93 9.31
N SER A 25 28.06 32.73 9.66
CA SER A 25 27.29 31.88 8.74
C SER A 25 26.22 31.02 9.44
N LEU A 26 25.96 31.28 10.73
CA LEU A 26 24.94 30.58 11.52
C LEU A 26 23.60 31.34 11.48
N SER A 27 23.12 31.68 10.28
CA SER A 27 21.81 32.31 10.10
C SER A 27 21.33 32.22 8.66
N LEU A 28 21.11 31.01 8.15
CA LEU A 28 20.32 30.74 6.93
C LEU A 28 19.91 29.25 6.86
N PHE A 29 19.41 28.71 7.98
CA PHE A 29 18.62 27.48 7.98
C PHE A 29 17.15 27.84 8.26
N VAL A 30 16.60 28.71 7.41
CA VAL A 30 15.16 28.99 7.39
C VAL A 30 14.52 28.00 6.45
N LEU A 31 13.95 26.94 7.04
CA LEU A 31 12.72 26.25 6.63
C LEU A 31 12.34 26.37 5.14
N SER A 32 12.94 25.53 4.28
CA SER A 32 12.29 25.13 3.03
C SER A 32 11.38 23.93 3.30
N CYS A 33 10.35 24.10 4.12
CA CYS A 33 9.22 23.17 4.11
C CYS A 33 8.40 23.44 2.85
N LYS A 34 8.78 22.77 1.74
CA LYS A 34 7.99 22.66 0.50
C LYS A 34 6.75 21.79 0.75
N HIS A 35 5.85 22.20 1.65
CA HIS A 35 4.66 21.43 2.03
C HIS A 35 3.36 22.04 1.50
N THR A 36 3.44 22.81 0.41
CA THR A 36 2.27 22.89 -0.47
C THR A 36 2.08 21.53 -1.14
N PRO A 37 0.84 21.01 -1.24
CA PRO A 37 0.56 19.80 -2.00
C PRO A 37 1.27 19.91 -3.34
N HIS A 38 2.21 19.00 -3.61
CA HIS A 38 2.97 19.06 -4.85
C HIS A 38 1.95 18.99 -6.00
N LYS A 39 1.89 20.04 -6.82
CA LYS A 39 0.97 20.16 -7.98
C LYS A 39 1.02 18.95 -8.91
N TYR A 40 2.12 18.19 -8.88
CA TYR A 40 2.29 16.91 -9.57
C TYR A 40 1.40 15.78 -9.03
N TYR A 41 1.19 15.68 -7.71
CA TYR A 41 0.35 14.63 -7.13
C TYR A 41 -1.14 14.93 -7.28
N ASP A 42 -1.55 16.19 -7.48
CA ASP A 42 -2.92 16.53 -7.83
C ASP A 42 -3.42 15.73 -9.05
N THR A 43 -2.54 15.49 -10.05
CA THR A 43 -2.92 14.74 -11.26
C THR A 43 -3.00 13.24 -11.04
N LEU A 44 -2.57 12.73 -9.88
CA LEU A 44 -2.64 11.32 -9.50
C LEU A 44 -3.70 11.06 -8.42
N ILE A 45 -4.07 12.07 -7.64
CA ILE A 45 -5.08 11.95 -6.58
C ILE A 45 -6.49 11.91 -7.16
N PHE A 46 -6.80 12.69 -8.19
CA PHE A 46 -8.18 12.87 -8.65
C PHE A 46 -8.42 12.26 -10.03
N HIS A 47 -9.43 11.39 -10.14
CA HIS A 47 -9.88 10.83 -11.41
C HIS A 47 -10.62 11.84 -12.30
N SER A 48 -11.24 12.86 -11.68
CA SER A 48 -11.96 13.91 -12.39
C SER A 48 -11.83 15.27 -11.72
N GLN A 49 -12.07 16.33 -12.50
CA GLN A 49 -12.12 17.70 -11.98
C GLN A 49 -13.20 17.89 -10.91
N SER A 50 -14.30 17.13 -10.98
CA SER A 50 -15.36 17.17 -9.98
C SER A 50 -14.89 16.68 -8.60
N ALA A 51 -14.01 15.68 -8.56
CA ALA A 51 -13.42 15.20 -7.31
C ALA A 51 -12.46 16.25 -6.71
N LYS A 52 -11.74 16.99 -7.55
CA LYS A 52 -10.84 18.08 -7.11
C LYS A 52 -11.56 19.17 -6.31
N SER A 53 -12.86 19.35 -6.54
CA SER A 53 -13.64 20.39 -5.87
C SER A 53 -13.81 20.19 -4.35
N TYR A 54 -13.58 18.99 -3.82
CA TYR A 54 -13.74 18.70 -2.38
C TYR A 54 -12.68 19.34 -1.48
N TYR A 55 -11.65 19.99 -2.03
CA TYR A 55 -10.67 20.72 -1.23
C TYR A 55 -10.29 22.07 -1.83
N LYS A 56 -9.74 22.93 -0.98
CA LYS A 56 -9.08 24.16 -1.38
C LYS A 56 -7.84 24.35 -0.52
N ALA A 57 -6.69 24.48 -1.16
CA ALA A 57 -5.42 24.81 -0.50
C ALA A 57 -5.07 26.29 -0.74
N SER A 58 -4.48 26.93 0.27
CA SER A 58 -3.83 28.24 0.20
C SER A 58 -2.44 28.14 0.83
N GLU A 59 -1.74 29.27 0.95
CA GLU A 59 -0.44 29.31 1.63
C GLU A 59 -0.50 29.08 3.14
N SER A 60 -1.67 29.29 3.76
CA SER A 60 -1.86 29.28 5.21
C SER A 60 -2.80 28.17 5.72
N GLU A 61 -3.59 27.55 4.84
CA GLU A 61 -4.61 26.58 5.24
C GLU A 61 -4.94 25.58 4.12
N LEU A 62 -5.42 24.42 4.54
CA LEU A 62 -6.06 23.41 3.71
C LEU A 62 -7.51 23.22 4.20
N LYS A 63 -8.46 23.35 3.29
CA LYS A 63 -9.90 23.18 3.56
C LYS A 63 -10.42 21.95 2.85
N ILE A 64 -11.16 21.10 3.56
CA ILE A 64 -11.95 20.01 2.97
C ILE A 64 -13.44 20.33 3.12
N TYR A 65 -14.24 19.99 2.12
CA TYR A 65 -15.67 20.25 2.05
C TYR A 65 -16.46 18.93 2.07
N SER A 66 -17.61 18.91 2.74
CA SER A 66 -18.51 17.74 2.78
C SER A 66 -19.21 17.46 1.44
N SER A 67 -19.21 18.44 0.52
CA SER A 67 -19.79 18.36 -0.80
C SER A 67 -19.05 19.28 -1.77
N SER A 68 -19.17 19.03 -3.08
CA SER A 68 -18.60 19.90 -4.11
C SER A 68 -19.07 21.37 -3.96
N PRO A 69 -18.15 22.36 -3.86
CA PRO A 69 -18.43 23.78 -3.64
C PRO A 69 -19.09 24.51 -4.84
N GLY A 70 -19.76 23.79 -5.74
CA GLY A 70 -20.58 24.39 -6.80
C GLY A 70 -21.69 25.33 -6.29
N HIS A 71 -21.96 25.32 -4.98
CA HIS A 71 -22.84 26.27 -4.31
C HIS A 71 -22.01 27.34 -3.59
N LYS A 72 -22.28 28.62 -3.91
CA LYS A 72 -21.76 29.76 -3.14
C LYS A 72 -22.15 29.57 -1.67
N ASN A 73 -21.20 29.75 -0.75
CA ASN A 73 -21.35 29.70 0.73
C ASN A 73 -21.26 28.34 1.45
N ILE A 74 -20.69 27.28 0.85
CA ILE A 74 -20.41 26.04 1.61
C ILE A 74 -19.27 26.29 2.62
N LYS A 75 -19.57 26.09 3.91
CA LYS A 75 -18.56 26.11 4.97
C LYS A 75 -17.67 24.87 4.86
N PRO A 76 -16.35 24.99 5.08
CA PRO A 76 -15.48 23.81 5.12
C PRO A 76 -15.92 22.88 6.25
N GLU A 77 -15.85 21.57 5.99
CA GLU A 77 -16.08 20.53 6.99
C GLU A 77 -14.94 20.52 8.01
N ILE A 78 -13.70 20.69 7.52
CA ILE A 78 -12.49 20.83 8.34
C ILE A 78 -11.53 21.84 7.72
N VAL A 79 -10.79 22.56 8.57
CA VAL A 79 -9.70 23.46 8.18
C VAL A 79 -8.43 23.04 8.91
N ILE A 80 -7.38 22.71 8.16
CA ILE A 80 -6.05 22.45 8.69
C ILE A 80 -5.20 23.70 8.47
N PHE A 81 -4.71 24.30 9.55
CA PHE A 81 -3.80 25.43 9.46
C PHE A 81 -2.39 24.95 9.13
N LYS A 82 -1.59 25.77 8.44
CA LYS A 82 -0.23 25.42 7.99
C LYS A 82 0.64 24.89 9.14
N GLU A 83 0.55 25.49 10.31
CA GLU A 83 1.29 25.07 11.51
C GLU A 83 0.90 23.68 12.03
N GLU A 84 -0.23 23.14 11.59
CA GLU A 84 -0.73 21.81 11.98
C GLU A 84 -0.41 20.72 10.97
N PHE A 85 0.16 21.04 9.80
CA PHE A 85 0.38 20.05 8.73
C PHE A 85 1.22 18.88 9.23
N THR A 86 2.35 19.16 9.87
CA THR A 86 3.22 18.13 10.47
C THR A 86 2.53 17.39 11.61
N THR A 87 1.66 18.05 12.37
CA THR A 87 0.87 17.40 13.42
C THR A 87 -0.08 16.39 12.81
N PHE A 88 -0.84 16.76 11.78
CA PHE A 88 -1.77 15.87 11.07
C PHE A 88 -1.07 14.70 10.38
N GLN A 89 0.09 14.92 9.77
CA GLN A 89 0.92 13.83 9.23
C GLN A 89 1.22 12.79 10.30
N ASN A 90 1.58 13.22 11.51
CA ASN A 90 1.87 12.33 12.60
C ASN A 90 0.60 11.70 13.19
N LEU A 91 -0.56 12.38 13.16
CA LEU A 91 -1.83 11.76 13.55
C LEU A 91 -2.09 10.51 12.70
N PHE A 92 -2.03 10.61 11.37
CA PHE A 92 -2.19 9.45 10.47
C PHE A 92 -1.19 8.32 10.70
N LYS A 93 -0.05 8.61 11.34
CA LYS A 93 0.99 7.62 11.62
C LYS A 93 0.77 6.87 12.94
N TYR A 94 0.18 7.51 13.95
CA TYR A 94 0.18 7.01 15.34
C TYR A 94 -1.21 6.84 15.95
N PHE A 95 -2.27 7.25 15.26
CA PHE A 95 -3.65 7.12 15.72
C PHE A 95 -4.39 6.05 14.93
N GLU A 96 -5.33 5.39 15.60
CA GLU A 96 -6.24 4.43 14.98
C GLU A 96 -7.29 5.17 14.13
N GLU A 97 -7.92 4.45 13.20
CA GLU A 97 -8.88 5.03 12.25
C GLU A 97 -10.08 5.71 12.95
N THR A 98 -10.58 5.08 14.02
CA THR A 98 -11.70 5.61 14.83
C THR A 98 -11.32 6.93 15.51
N GLU A 99 -10.13 7.00 16.08
CA GLU A 99 -9.62 8.22 16.72
C GLU A 99 -9.38 9.34 15.70
N LEU A 100 -8.83 9.01 14.52
CA LEU A 100 -8.66 9.95 13.42
C LEU A 100 -9.99 10.54 12.97
N ARG A 101 -11.03 9.70 12.87
CA ARG A 101 -12.40 10.14 12.55
C ARG A 101 -12.93 11.09 13.63
N ASP A 102 -12.74 10.78 14.90
CA ASP A 102 -13.21 11.62 16.01
C ASP A 102 -12.47 12.96 16.05
N ILE A 103 -11.16 12.97 15.82
CA ILE A 103 -10.36 14.19 15.70
C ILE A 103 -10.84 15.03 14.52
N TYR A 104 -11.08 14.40 13.36
CA TYR A 104 -11.58 15.08 12.17
C TYR A 104 -12.93 15.76 12.43
N LEU A 105 -13.89 15.04 13.02
CA LEU A 105 -15.24 15.53 13.29
C LEU A 105 -15.27 16.61 14.38
N SER A 106 -14.42 16.50 15.40
CA SER A 106 -14.38 17.44 16.52
C SER A 106 -13.65 18.74 16.20
N LYS A 107 -12.56 18.68 15.41
CA LYS A 107 -11.75 19.85 15.07
C LYS A 107 -12.51 20.90 14.27
N LYS A 108 -13.22 20.49 13.22
CA LYS A 108 -13.91 21.40 12.28
C LYS A 108 -12.96 22.52 11.80
N SER A 109 -13.28 23.79 12.05
CA SER A 109 -12.45 24.95 11.69
C SER A 109 -11.59 25.49 12.85
N GLN A 110 -11.53 24.78 13.99
CA GLN A 110 -10.74 25.19 15.16
C GLN A 110 -9.32 24.63 15.08
N LYS A 111 -8.38 25.16 15.88
CA LYS A 111 -7.06 24.54 16.06
C LYS A 111 -7.19 23.24 16.87
N LEU A 112 -6.24 22.32 16.68
CA LEU A 112 -6.13 21.10 17.48
C LEU A 112 -6.03 21.43 18.97
N SER A 113 -6.70 20.62 19.80
CA SER A 113 -6.64 20.80 21.24
C SER A 113 -5.26 20.41 21.79
N PRO A 114 -4.79 21.06 22.87
CA PRO A 114 -3.55 20.67 23.54
C PRO A 114 -3.55 19.19 23.98
N ALA A 115 -4.72 18.63 24.33
CA ALA A 115 -4.85 17.24 24.73
C ALA A 115 -4.45 16.27 23.60
N ILE A 116 -4.90 16.51 22.37
CA ILE A 116 -4.54 15.70 21.19
C ILE A 116 -3.04 15.80 20.91
N ILE A 117 -2.46 17.00 21.02
CA ILE A 117 -1.03 17.22 20.79
C ILE A 117 -0.19 16.47 21.84
N ASN A 118 -0.57 16.54 23.10
CA ASN A 118 0.13 15.83 24.19
C ASN A 118 0.06 14.31 24.00
N GLU A 119 -1.10 13.78 23.66
CA GLU A 119 -1.28 12.35 23.38
C GLU A 119 -0.43 11.90 22.18
N LEU A 120 -0.40 12.71 21.12
CA LEU A 120 0.46 12.44 19.97
C LEU A 120 1.95 12.36 20.36
N ASN A 121 2.45 13.30 21.17
CA ASN A 121 3.84 13.30 21.60
C ASN A 121 4.17 12.04 22.43
N ARG A 122 3.27 11.64 23.35
CA ARG A 122 3.41 10.42 24.14
C ARG A 122 3.52 9.16 23.25
N ARG A 123 2.71 9.07 22.19
CA ARG A 123 2.77 7.94 21.25
C ARG A 123 4.04 7.93 20.41
N LYS A 124 4.52 9.11 19.99
CA LYS A 124 5.80 9.25 19.30
C LYS A 124 6.95 8.74 20.15
N GLU A 125 7.02 9.16 21.42
CA GLU A 125 8.05 8.70 22.37
C GLU A 125 8.02 7.18 22.54
N LYS A 126 6.83 6.60 22.77
CA LYS A 126 6.66 5.15 22.87
C LYS A 126 7.12 4.40 21.60
N HIS A 127 6.91 4.98 20.43
CA HIS A 127 7.34 4.38 19.15
C HIS A 127 8.85 4.43 18.97
N GLU A 128 9.50 5.54 19.30
CA GLU A 128 10.96 5.67 19.24
C GLU A 128 11.64 4.73 20.26
N ASP A 129 11.09 4.62 21.47
CA ASP A 129 11.54 3.64 22.46
C ASP A 129 11.43 2.19 21.96
N TRP A 130 10.33 1.88 21.25
CA TRP A 130 10.17 0.57 20.62
C TRP A 130 11.21 0.33 19.53
N LYS A 131 11.47 1.31 18.66
CA LYS A 131 12.48 1.21 17.60
C LYS A 131 13.87 1.00 18.17
N GLU A 132 14.25 1.76 19.19
CA GLU A 132 15.53 1.63 19.86
C GLU A 132 15.70 0.26 20.53
N LYS A 133 14.65 -0.27 21.18
CA LYS A 133 14.64 -1.64 21.71
C LYS A 133 14.84 -2.70 20.63
N GLN A 134 14.23 -2.53 19.45
CA GLN A 134 14.46 -3.47 18.35
C GLN A 134 15.90 -3.38 17.82
N LYS A 135 16.45 -2.17 17.62
CA LYS A 135 17.84 -1.99 17.17
C LYS A 135 18.84 -2.69 18.09
N ARG A 136 18.63 -2.64 19.40
CA ARG A 136 19.48 -3.34 20.39
C ARG A 136 19.44 -4.87 20.28
N ARG A 137 18.36 -5.45 19.74
CA ARG A 137 18.28 -6.89 19.48
C ARG A 137 19.13 -7.33 18.27
N GLY A 138 19.56 -6.38 17.43
CA GLY A 138 20.39 -6.64 16.25
C GLY A 138 19.58 -7.05 15.01
N GLY A 139 20.23 -7.01 13.85
CA GLY A 139 19.63 -7.28 12.53
C GLY A 139 19.64 -6.05 11.63
N GLU A 140 19.86 -6.26 10.33
CA GLU A 140 19.94 -5.16 9.34
C GLU A 140 18.61 -4.40 9.22
N LEU A 141 17.49 -5.09 9.42
CA LEU A 141 16.14 -4.51 9.35
C LEU A 141 15.51 -4.34 10.74
N ALA A 142 16.31 -4.33 11.80
CA ALA A 142 15.82 -4.18 13.17
C ALA A 142 15.04 -2.86 13.36
N GLY A 143 13.81 -2.97 13.84
CA GLY A 143 12.91 -1.83 14.05
C GLY A 143 12.12 -1.40 12.81
N LEU A 144 12.25 -2.14 11.70
CA LEU A 144 11.37 -2.00 10.54
C LEU A 144 10.07 -2.79 10.78
N LYS A 145 8.93 -2.15 10.54
CA LYS A 145 7.63 -2.84 10.42
C LYS A 145 7.21 -2.95 8.96
N VAL A 146 6.91 -4.16 8.50
CA VAL A 146 6.39 -4.41 7.15
C VAL A 146 5.05 -5.11 7.24
N ALA A 147 4.03 -4.57 6.58
CA ALA A 147 2.78 -5.28 6.38
C ALA A 147 2.74 -5.93 5.00
N ILE A 148 2.32 -7.20 4.94
CA ILE A 148 2.17 -7.96 3.71
C ILE A 148 0.73 -8.46 3.62
N ASP A 149 0.02 -8.08 2.57
CA ASP A 149 -1.31 -8.58 2.27
C ASP A 149 -1.24 -9.58 1.11
N PRO A 150 -1.39 -10.90 1.37
CA PRO A 150 -1.64 -11.85 0.30
C PRO A 150 -3.08 -11.71 -0.21
N GLY A 151 -3.21 -11.36 -1.49
CA GLY A 151 -4.47 -11.24 -2.18
C GLY A 151 -5.36 -12.48 -2.05
N HIS A 152 -6.67 -12.24 -2.08
CA HIS A 152 -7.70 -13.27 -2.13
C HIS A 152 -7.74 -14.23 -0.93
N THR A 153 -8.74 -15.10 -0.88
CA THR A 153 -8.94 -16.08 0.22
C THR A 153 -9.34 -17.47 -0.24
N GLY A 154 -9.83 -17.63 -1.48
CA GLY A 154 -10.26 -18.93 -2.01
C GLY A 154 -9.12 -19.92 -2.23
N ILE A 155 -8.93 -20.84 -1.27
CA ILE A 155 -7.90 -21.89 -1.33
C ILE A 155 -8.43 -23.27 -1.72
N ASP A 156 -9.75 -23.41 -1.74
CA ASP A 156 -10.47 -24.57 -2.25
C ASP A 156 -11.24 -24.18 -3.52
N GLN A 157 -11.67 -25.18 -4.28
CA GLN A 157 -12.34 -24.98 -5.55
C GLN A 157 -13.61 -24.14 -5.41
N ASP A 158 -14.43 -24.39 -4.40
CA ASP A 158 -15.73 -23.74 -4.26
C ASP A 158 -15.57 -22.27 -3.91
N THR A 159 -14.67 -21.96 -2.98
CA THR A 159 -14.37 -20.58 -2.58
C THR A 159 -13.61 -19.82 -3.68
N ALA A 160 -12.69 -20.46 -4.40
CA ALA A 160 -11.99 -19.81 -5.52
C ALA A 160 -12.91 -19.53 -6.72
N ILE A 161 -13.88 -20.42 -6.98
CA ILE A 161 -14.96 -20.19 -7.95
C ILE A 161 -15.90 -19.08 -7.46
N LEU A 162 -16.21 -19.06 -6.16
CA LEU A 162 -17.03 -18.01 -5.56
C LEU A 162 -16.37 -16.63 -5.75
N GLU A 163 -15.06 -16.54 -5.52
CA GLU A 163 -14.26 -15.33 -5.64
C GLU A 163 -13.92 -14.95 -7.09
N ASP A 164 -14.11 -15.88 -8.05
CA ASP A 164 -13.69 -15.75 -9.44
C ASP A 164 -12.15 -15.60 -9.57
N ARG A 165 -11.39 -16.35 -8.77
CA ARG A 165 -9.91 -16.26 -8.63
C ARG A 165 -9.22 -17.60 -8.68
N TYR A 166 -9.36 -18.26 -9.83
CA TYR A 166 -8.72 -19.53 -10.14
C TYR A 166 -8.20 -19.54 -11.58
N ILE A 167 -7.24 -20.41 -11.85
CA ILE A 167 -6.80 -20.78 -13.20
C ILE A 167 -7.14 -22.24 -13.42
N ARG A 168 -7.75 -22.52 -14.57
CA ARG A 168 -7.95 -23.87 -15.09
C ARG A 168 -7.52 -23.88 -16.55
N ILE A 169 -6.47 -24.61 -16.91
CA ILE A 169 -5.94 -24.62 -18.27
C ILE A 169 -5.86 -26.07 -18.75
N LEU A 170 -6.27 -26.29 -20.01
CA LEU A 170 -6.01 -27.53 -20.73
C LEU A 170 -4.85 -27.25 -21.67
N SER A 171 -3.69 -27.82 -21.38
CA SER A 171 -2.50 -27.64 -22.20
C SER A 171 -2.63 -28.40 -23.54
N PRO A 172 -1.76 -28.11 -24.54
CA PRO A 172 -1.80 -28.79 -25.84
C PRO A 172 -1.66 -30.31 -25.78
N ASP A 173 -0.96 -30.84 -24.77
CA ASP A 173 -0.81 -32.27 -24.47
C ASP A 173 -1.99 -32.86 -23.66
N LYS A 174 -3.10 -32.12 -23.53
CA LYS A 174 -4.32 -32.50 -22.82
C LYS A 174 -4.15 -32.69 -21.31
N LYS A 175 -3.09 -32.15 -20.72
CA LYS A 175 -2.94 -32.10 -19.27
C LYS A 175 -3.75 -30.93 -18.70
N GLU A 176 -4.46 -31.18 -17.61
CA GLU A 176 -5.19 -30.16 -16.88
C GLU A 176 -4.30 -29.54 -15.80
N TYR A 177 -4.30 -28.20 -15.74
CA TYR A 177 -3.68 -27.40 -14.70
C TYR A 177 -4.77 -26.66 -13.95
N PHE A 178 -4.80 -26.80 -12.63
CA PHE A 178 -5.79 -26.13 -11.79
C PHE A 178 -5.16 -25.63 -10.50
N PHE A 179 -5.23 -24.33 -10.27
CA PHE A 179 -4.72 -23.69 -9.06
C PHE A 179 -5.43 -22.36 -8.81
N TYR A 180 -5.26 -21.81 -7.61
CA TYR A 180 -5.94 -20.60 -7.17
C TYR A 180 -4.93 -19.52 -6.82
N GLU A 181 -5.23 -18.28 -7.19
CA GLU A 181 -4.36 -17.13 -6.93
C GLU A 181 -4.11 -16.95 -5.43
N ALA A 182 -5.13 -17.17 -4.59
CA ALA A 182 -5.01 -17.01 -3.15
C ALA A 182 -3.90 -17.90 -2.54
N LYS A 183 -3.70 -19.11 -3.08
CA LYS A 183 -2.60 -19.99 -2.64
C LYS A 183 -1.25 -19.42 -3.06
N LEU A 184 -1.10 -18.98 -4.31
CA LEU A 184 0.14 -18.42 -4.82
C LEU A 184 0.54 -17.15 -4.06
N ALA A 185 -0.42 -16.24 -3.84
CA ALA A 185 -0.23 -15.01 -3.08
C ALA A 185 0.19 -15.29 -1.63
N PHE A 186 -0.47 -16.25 -0.97
CA PHE A 186 -0.14 -16.64 0.41
C PHE A 186 1.28 -17.20 0.52
N GLN A 187 1.63 -18.15 -0.34
CA GLN A 187 2.95 -18.78 -0.32
C GLN A 187 4.05 -17.74 -0.57
N THR A 188 3.83 -16.82 -1.52
CA THR A 188 4.73 -15.69 -1.78
C THR A 188 4.88 -14.81 -0.54
N ALA A 189 3.77 -14.41 0.08
CA ALA A 189 3.77 -13.57 1.28
C ALA A 189 4.48 -14.23 2.46
N TYR A 190 4.27 -15.53 2.67
CA TYR A 190 4.90 -16.28 3.75
C TYR A 190 6.42 -16.36 3.56
N ILE A 191 6.88 -16.69 2.35
CA ILE A 191 8.32 -16.73 2.02
C ILE A 191 8.94 -15.34 2.21
N LEU A 192 8.28 -14.29 1.72
CA LEU A 192 8.74 -12.90 1.90
C LEU A 192 8.84 -12.52 3.38
N LYS A 193 7.83 -12.88 4.18
CA LYS A 193 7.86 -12.68 5.64
C LYS A 193 9.09 -13.33 6.26
N LYS A 194 9.37 -14.60 5.93
CA LYS A 194 10.55 -15.30 6.47
C LYS A 194 11.86 -14.62 6.08
N MET A 195 12.02 -14.23 4.81
CA MET A 195 13.21 -13.50 4.37
C MET A 195 13.44 -12.18 5.13
N LEU A 196 12.36 -11.45 5.45
CA LEU A 196 12.43 -10.18 6.18
C LEU A 196 12.65 -10.38 7.69
N GLU A 197 11.97 -11.36 8.29
CA GLU A 197 12.13 -11.71 9.72
C GLU A 197 13.54 -12.24 10.02
N ASP A 198 14.12 -13.03 9.11
CA ASP A 198 15.51 -13.51 9.21
C ASP A 198 16.52 -12.35 9.25
N ARG A 199 16.13 -11.15 8.79
CA ARG A 199 16.91 -9.91 8.86
C ARG A 199 16.52 -8.97 10.01
N GLY A 200 15.61 -9.39 10.88
CA GLY A 200 15.20 -8.63 12.07
C GLY A 200 14.01 -7.69 11.87
N ALA A 201 13.33 -7.71 10.71
CA ALA A 201 12.10 -6.96 10.52
C ALA A 201 10.95 -7.56 11.35
N THR A 202 10.01 -6.72 11.80
CA THR A 202 8.73 -7.17 12.34
C THR A 202 7.71 -7.19 11.22
N VAL A 203 7.11 -8.35 10.93
CA VAL A 203 6.25 -8.51 9.75
C VAL A 203 4.84 -8.95 10.12
N LEU A 204 3.84 -8.22 9.62
CA LEU A 204 2.43 -8.62 9.68
C LEU A 204 2.03 -9.32 8.37
N LEU A 205 1.32 -10.45 8.47
CA LEU A 205 0.44 -10.95 7.41
C LEU A 205 -1.01 -10.64 7.77
N THR A 206 -1.80 -10.15 6.84
CA THR A 206 -3.24 -9.87 7.05
C THR A 206 -4.08 -11.13 7.27
N ARG A 207 -3.57 -12.30 6.85
CA ARG A 207 -4.09 -13.62 7.19
C ARG A 207 -2.97 -14.55 7.62
N GLN A 208 -3.20 -15.29 8.70
CA GLN A 208 -2.16 -16.10 9.36
C GLN A 208 -2.00 -17.49 8.73
N GLN A 209 -3.07 -18.03 8.16
CA GLN A 209 -3.07 -19.35 7.54
C GLN A 209 -3.58 -19.27 6.10
N ASN A 210 -3.24 -20.29 5.32
CA ASN A 210 -3.79 -20.43 4.00
C ASN A 210 -5.30 -20.74 4.14
N GLY A 211 -6.16 -19.91 3.56
CA GLY A 211 -7.62 -20.07 3.57
C GLY A 211 -8.37 -19.23 4.60
N ASP A 212 -7.67 -18.69 5.59
CA ASP A 212 -8.25 -17.73 6.51
C ASP A 212 -8.46 -16.39 5.80
N THR A 213 -9.56 -15.72 6.13
CA THR A 213 -9.75 -14.30 5.81
C THR A 213 -9.07 -13.43 6.88
N ALA A 214 -9.11 -12.11 6.72
CA ALA A 214 -8.68 -11.17 7.78
C ALA A 214 -9.46 -11.31 9.10
N PHE A 215 -10.60 -12.02 9.10
CA PHE A 215 -11.34 -12.35 10.32
C PHE A 215 -10.84 -13.63 11.03
N GLY A 216 -9.78 -14.27 10.53
CA GLY A 216 -9.25 -15.52 11.09
C GLY A 216 -10.17 -16.73 10.89
N LYS A 217 -11.05 -16.66 9.88
CA LYS A 217 -12.01 -17.72 9.51
C LYS A 217 -12.30 -17.66 8.01
N SER A 218 -12.80 -18.74 7.43
CA SER A 218 -13.28 -18.79 6.05
C SER A 218 -14.59 -18.02 5.85
N PHE A 219 -14.97 -17.76 4.60
CA PHE A 219 -16.28 -17.16 4.27
C PHE A 219 -17.46 -17.98 4.82
N LEU A 220 -17.40 -19.31 4.72
CA LEU A 220 -18.50 -20.17 5.17
C LEU A 220 -18.63 -20.16 6.70
N GLU A 221 -17.51 -20.14 7.41
CA GLU A 221 -17.50 -20.01 8.88
C GLU A 221 -18.03 -18.64 9.30
N TRP A 222 -17.57 -17.55 8.68
CA TRP A 222 -18.11 -16.20 8.91
C TRP A 222 -19.61 -16.15 8.62
N LYS A 223 -20.05 -16.76 7.51
CA LYS A 223 -21.46 -16.77 7.12
C LYS A 223 -22.33 -17.46 8.18
N LYS A 224 -21.80 -18.52 8.80
CA LYS A 224 -22.48 -19.29 9.85
C LYS A 224 -22.48 -18.58 11.20
N SER A 225 -21.39 -17.93 11.59
CA SER A 225 -21.23 -17.38 12.95
C SER A 225 -21.51 -15.89 13.06
N ASP A 226 -21.17 -15.09 12.04
CA ASP A 226 -21.02 -13.63 12.18
C ASP A 226 -21.86 -12.83 11.17
N LYS A 227 -22.47 -13.47 10.16
CA LYS A 227 -23.21 -12.80 9.08
C LYS A 227 -24.24 -11.81 9.61
N GLU A 228 -25.14 -12.27 10.47
CA GLU A 228 -26.26 -11.46 10.97
C GLU A 228 -25.76 -10.28 11.81
N PHE A 229 -24.78 -10.52 12.68
CA PHE A 229 -24.16 -9.49 13.49
C PHE A 229 -23.46 -8.44 12.62
N SER A 230 -22.68 -8.88 11.63
CA SER A 230 -21.95 -8.00 10.71
C SER A 230 -22.93 -7.13 9.90
N LEU A 231 -23.97 -7.74 9.32
CA LEU A 231 -25.02 -7.03 8.59
C LEU A 231 -25.75 -6.03 9.48
N LYS A 232 -26.10 -6.42 10.72
CA LYS A 232 -26.76 -5.53 11.67
C LYS A 232 -25.87 -4.35 12.05
N LYS A 233 -24.58 -4.59 12.32
CA LYS A 233 -23.58 -3.55 12.57
C LYS A 233 -23.49 -2.57 11.39
N SER A 234 -23.42 -3.08 10.16
CA SER A 234 -23.39 -2.22 8.95
C SER A 234 -24.67 -1.40 8.77
N LEU A 235 -25.83 -1.95 9.14
CA LEU A 235 -27.10 -1.21 9.13
C LEU A 235 -27.10 -0.09 10.17
N ASP A 236 -26.64 -0.39 11.40
CA ASP A 236 -26.60 0.58 12.50
C ASP A 236 -25.59 1.71 12.24
N GLU A 237 -24.50 1.40 11.54
CA GLU A 237 -23.51 2.39 11.07
C GLU A 237 -23.97 3.16 9.82
N GLY A 238 -25.12 2.82 9.23
CA GLY A 238 -25.62 3.41 7.99
C GLY A 238 -24.79 3.08 6.75
N LYS A 239 -23.95 2.03 6.80
CA LYS A 239 -23.16 1.54 5.66
C LYS A 239 -24.03 0.80 4.64
N ILE A 240 -25.14 0.22 5.08
CA ILE A 240 -26.16 -0.39 4.23
C ILE A 240 -27.55 0.11 4.63
N THR A 241 -28.46 0.13 3.69
CA THR A 241 -29.88 0.47 3.90
C THR A 241 -30.65 -0.73 4.49
N ASP A 242 -31.82 -0.46 5.07
CA ASP A 242 -32.74 -1.51 5.54
C ASP A 242 -33.15 -2.49 4.41
N LYS A 243 -33.29 -1.97 3.19
CA LYS A 243 -33.59 -2.78 1.99
C LYS A 243 -32.44 -3.73 1.66
N GLU A 244 -31.19 -3.24 1.68
CA GLU A 244 -30.00 -4.05 1.46
C GLU A 244 -29.80 -5.08 2.57
N TYR A 245 -30.02 -4.70 3.84
CA TYR A 245 -29.98 -5.61 4.98
C TYR A 245 -30.92 -6.81 4.79
N ARG A 246 -32.21 -6.56 4.53
CA ARG A 246 -33.21 -7.62 4.29
C ARG A 246 -32.88 -8.48 3.08
N PHE A 247 -32.34 -7.87 2.03
CA PHE A 247 -31.88 -8.57 0.84
C PHE A 247 -30.69 -9.50 1.14
N LEU A 248 -29.65 -8.99 1.81
CA LEU A 248 -28.40 -9.70 2.09
C LEU A 248 -28.57 -10.84 3.10
N LEU A 249 -29.52 -10.73 4.05
CA LEU A 249 -29.83 -11.81 4.98
C LEU A 249 -30.17 -13.13 4.25
N ASN A 250 -30.89 -13.03 3.12
CA ASN A 250 -31.38 -14.14 2.34
C ASN A 250 -30.64 -14.33 1.00
N ALA A 251 -29.57 -13.56 0.77
CA ALA A 251 -28.83 -13.61 -0.48
C ALA A 251 -28.09 -14.95 -0.64
N LYS A 252 -28.03 -15.43 -1.88
CA LYS A 252 -27.17 -16.56 -2.26
C LYS A 252 -25.70 -16.19 -2.04
N ASP A 253 -24.88 -17.20 -1.78
CA ASP A 253 -23.47 -17.08 -1.40
C ASP A 253 -22.68 -16.17 -2.33
N ARG A 254 -22.80 -16.36 -3.65
CA ARG A 254 -22.12 -15.50 -4.62
C ARG A 254 -22.49 -14.04 -4.48
N LYS A 255 -23.77 -13.74 -4.26
CA LYS A 255 -24.25 -12.37 -4.13
C LYS A 255 -23.86 -11.77 -2.78
N LEU A 256 -24.01 -12.52 -1.69
CA LEU A 256 -23.53 -12.15 -0.35
C LEU A 256 -22.02 -11.89 -0.34
N PHE A 257 -21.25 -12.75 -1.02
CA PHE A 257 -19.80 -12.64 -1.10
C PHE A 257 -19.37 -11.36 -1.82
N HIS A 258 -19.86 -11.15 -3.05
CA HIS A 258 -19.42 -10.05 -3.90
C HIS A 258 -19.98 -8.69 -3.52
N GLU A 259 -21.21 -8.63 -3.02
CA GLU A 259 -21.89 -7.35 -2.69
C GLU A 259 -21.67 -6.91 -1.24
N TYR A 260 -21.18 -7.78 -0.36
CA TYR A 260 -21.01 -7.44 1.05
C TYR A 260 -19.72 -7.98 1.66
N PHE A 261 -19.55 -9.30 1.74
CA PHE A 261 -18.44 -9.91 2.50
C PHE A 261 -17.08 -9.42 2.04
N LYS A 262 -16.82 -9.42 0.72
CA LYS A 262 -15.57 -8.93 0.14
C LYS A 262 -15.24 -7.49 0.57
N HIS A 263 -16.24 -6.63 0.74
CA HIS A 263 -16.01 -5.25 1.15
C HIS A 263 -15.59 -5.14 2.60
N ILE A 264 -16.30 -5.81 3.51
CA ILE A 264 -15.97 -5.78 4.95
C ILE A 264 -14.67 -6.54 5.24
N GLU A 265 -14.33 -7.55 4.45
CA GLU A 265 -13.07 -8.30 4.59
C GLU A 265 -11.87 -7.43 4.18
N LEU A 266 -11.98 -6.68 3.07
CA LEU A 266 -10.97 -5.70 2.68
C LEU A 266 -10.86 -4.52 3.68
N GLU A 267 -11.98 -4.09 4.28
CA GLU A 267 -11.96 -3.13 5.40
C GLU A 267 -11.16 -3.70 6.58
N LYS A 268 -11.41 -4.96 6.96
CA LYS A 268 -10.69 -5.60 8.07
C LYS A 268 -9.20 -5.78 7.79
N ARG A 269 -8.81 -6.08 6.54
CA ARG A 269 -7.39 -6.09 6.15
C ARG A 269 -6.73 -4.74 6.38
N ALA A 270 -7.37 -3.65 5.94
CA ALA A 270 -6.85 -2.30 6.11
C ALA A 270 -6.75 -1.93 7.60
N GLU A 271 -7.75 -2.26 8.41
CA GLU A 271 -7.74 -2.08 9.87
C GLU A 271 -6.53 -2.78 10.50
N LEU A 272 -6.34 -4.09 10.25
CA LEU A 272 -5.19 -4.85 10.78
C LEU A 272 -3.84 -4.24 10.39
N ILE A 273 -3.73 -3.74 9.16
CA ILE A 273 -2.51 -3.09 8.66
C ILE A 273 -2.30 -1.75 9.37
N ASN A 274 -3.34 -0.91 9.47
CA ASN A 274 -3.25 0.41 10.06
C ASN A 274 -2.92 0.33 11.56
N ASP A 275 -3.55 -0.59 12.29
CA ASP A 275 -3.30 -0.84 13.73
C ASP A 275 -1.86 -1.35 13.98
N PHE A 276 -1.25 -2.00 12.99
CA PHE A 276 0.13 -2.43 13.08
C PHE A 276 1.14 -1.28 12.92
N HIS A 277 0.71 -0.15 12.34
CA HIS A 277 1.52 1.03 12.04
C HIS A 277 2.82 0.69 11.27
N PRO A 278 2.73 0.09 10.06
CA PRO A 278 3.90 -0.31 9.29
C PRO A 278 4.70 0.89 8.78
N ASP A 279 6.01 0.70 8.56
CA ASP A 279 6.84 1.66 7.84
C ASP A 279 6.61 1.58 6.31
N LEU A 280 6.15 0.42 5.83
CA LEU A 280 5.69 0.19 4.46
C LEU A 280 4.77 -1.05 4.36
N SER A 281 3.94 -1.07 3.33
CA SER A 281 2.99 -2.15 3.04
C SER A 281 3.18 -2.66 1.61
N VAL A 282 3.06 -3.97 1.41
CA VAL A 282 2.99 -4.58 0.07
C VAL A 282 1.77 -5.46 -0.03
N ILE A 283 1.06 -5.37 -1.16
CA ILE A 283 -0.08 -6.23 -1.50
C ILE A 283 0.36 -7.12 -2.66
N ILE A 284 0.14 -8.42 -2.54
CA ILE A 284 0.65 -9.43 -3.47
C ILE A 284 -0.52 -10.04 -4.23
N HIS A 285 -0.56 -9.78 -5.53
CA HIS A 285 -1.47 -10.38 -6.50
C HIS A 285 -0.71 -10.92 -7.69
N PHE A 286 -1.43 -11.75 -8.44
CA PHE A 286 -1.01 -12.23 -9.74
C PHE A 286 -2.11 -11.94 -10.75
N ASN A 287 -1.72 -11.49 -11.92
CA ASN A 287 -2.69 -11.00 -12.89
C ASN A 287 -3.16 -12.12 -13.82
N ILE A 288 -4.16 -11.80 -14.63
CA ILE A 288 -4.60 -12.61 -15.76
C ILE A 288 -4.74 -11.70 -16.98
N ASP A 289 -4.50 -12.25 -18.17
CA ASP A 289 -4.79 -11.51 -19.40
C ASP A 289 -6.28 -11.14 -19.49
N GLU A 290 -6.59 -9.87 -19.74
CA GLU A 290 -7.97 -9.38 -19.85
C GLU A 290 -8.70 -10.05 -21.03
N GLU A 291 -7.99 -10.36 -22.12
CA GLU A 291 -8.58 -11.08 -23.26
C GLU A 291 -8.97 -12.50 -22.86
N SER A 292 -8.11 -13.17 -22.08
CA SER A 292 -8.42 -14.49 -21.53
C SER A 292 -9.65 -14.45 -20.63
N TRP A 293 -9.76 -13.41 -19.79
CA TRP A 293 -10.91 -13.19 -18.92
C TRP A 293 -12.21 -12.99 -19.71
N ARG A 294 -12.19 -12.14 -20.75
CA ARG A 294 -13.38 -11.84 -21.59
C ARG A 294 -13.85 -13.05 -22.41
N GLY A 295 -12.96 -13.99 -22.72
CA GLY A 295 -13.29 -15.22 -23.45
C GLY A 295 -14.18 -16.22 -22.66
N ILE A 296 -14.41 -15.99 -21.37
CA ILE A 296 -15.07 -16.95 -20.47
C ILE A 296 -16.59 -16.79 -20.52
N LYS A 297 -17.30 -17.84 -21.00
CA LYS A 297 -18.79 -17.84 -21.11
C LYS A 297 -19.59 -18.73 -20.10
N LYS A 298 -18.96 -19.50 -19.20
CA LYS A 298 -19.56 -20.43 -18.17
C LYS A 298 -18.53 -20.70 -17.07
N ILE A 299 -18.92 -21.29 -15.93
CA ILE A 299 -18.05 -21.54 -14.76
C ILE A 299 -18.34 -22.97 -14.21
N PRO A 300 -17.33 -23.77 -13.80
CA PRO A 300 -15.89 -23.56 -13.95
C PRO A 300 -15.43 -23.82 -15.40
N LYS A 301 -14.46 -23.05 -15.90
CA LYS A 301 -14.01 -23.12 -17.31
C LYS A 301 -12.52 -23.17 -17.48
N PHE A 302 -12.10 -23.76 -18.60
CA PHE A 302 -10.75 -23.64 -19.12
C PHE A 302 -10.50 -22.23 -19.65
N PHE A 303 -9.44 -21.59 -19.17
CA PHE A 303 -8.93 -20.32 -19.66
C PHE A 303 -8.11 -20.55 -20.93
N PRO A 304 -8.20 -19.65 -21.93
CA PRO A 304 -7.25 -19.67 -23.03
C PRO A 304 -5.85 -19.39 -22.49
N ILE A 305 -4.84 -19.96 -23.14
CA ILE A 305 -3.44 -19.74 -22.77
C ILE A 305 -3.00 -18.40 -23.35
N SER A 306 -2.56 -17.47 -22.50
CA SER A 306 -2.08 -16.18 -22.95
C SER A 306 -0.62 -16.25 -23.42
N LYS A 307 -0.31 -15.42 -24.44
CA LYS A 307 1.06 -15.12 -24.86
C LYS A 307 1.62 -13.87 -24.17
N ASN A 308 0.76 -13.03 -23.62
CA ASN A 308 1.13 -11.83 -22.90
C ASN A 308 1.63 -12.19 -21.50
N ASN A 309 2.55 -11.38 -20.98
CA ASN A 309 3.03 -11.51 -19.61
C ASN A 309 3.63 -10.18 -19.17
N TYR A 310 2.89 -9.43 -18.37
CA TYR A 310 3.29 -8.11 -17.90
C TYR A 310 3.11 -8.00 -16.39
N SER A 311 3.96 -7.18 -15.79
CA SER A 311 3.80 -6.73 -14.41
C SER A 311 3.16 -5.34 -14.36
N MET A 312 2.53 -5.03 -13.23
CA MET A 312 2.16 -3.66 -12.89
C MET A 312 2.06 -3.49 -11.37
N VAL A 313 2.20 -2.25 -10.90
CA VAL A 313 2.02 -1.92 -9.49
C VAL A 313 1.04 -0.75 -9.34
N PHE A 314 0.04 -0.93 -8.48
CA PHE A 314 -0.88 0.14 -8.11
C PHE A 314 -0.46 0.86 -6.84
N ILE A 315 -0.68 2.17 -6.84
CA ILE A 315 -0.47 3.08 -5.70
C ILE A 315 -1.78 3.82 -5.34
N PRO A 316 -1.86 4.48 -4.19
CA PRO A 316 -3.04 5.25 -3.79
C PRO A 316 -3.36 6.40 -4.76
N GLY A 317 -4.64 6.78 -4.84
CA GLY A 317 -5.14 7.93 -5.59
C GLY A 317 -6.29 7.57 -6.50
N CYS A 318 -6.45 8.31 -7.61
CA CYS A 318 -7.54 8.13 -8.57
C CYS A 318 -8.93 8.25 -7.90
N LEU A 319 -9.04 9.06 -6.85
CA LEU A 319 -10.27 9.29 -6.11
C LEU A 319 -11.32 9.93 -7.01
N ASP A 320 -12.50 9.34 -7.00
CA ASP A 320 -13.68 9.82 -7.70
C ASP A 320 -14.64 10.57 -6.76
N ARG A 321 -15.68 11.17 -7.35
CA ARG A 321 -16.68 11.94 -6.61
C ARG A 321 -17.45 11.09 -5.60
N GLU A 322 -17.78 9.84 -5.96
CA GLU A 322 -18.56 8.92 -5.13
C GLU A 322 -17.79 8.55 -3.86
N THR A 323 -16.50 8.29 -3.99
CA THR A 323 -15.60 8.04 -2.87
C THR A 323 -15.61 9.22 -1.89
N LEU A 324 -15.51 10.44 -2.41
CA LEU A 324 -15.45 11.68 -1.60
C LEU A 324 -16.80 12.10 -0.99
N GLN A 325 -17.92 11.48 -1.38
CA GLN A 325 -19.20 11.67 -0.68
C GLN A 325 -19.19 11.07 0.73
N SER A 326 -18.39 10.03 0.95
CA SER A 326 -18.22 9.43 2.27
C SER A 326 -17.27 10.22 3.16
N LEU A 327 -17.51 10.24 4.47
CA LEU A 327 -16.60 10.82 5.46
C LEU A 327 -15.21 10.16 5.39
N GLN A 328 -15.16 8.83 5.28
CA GLN A 328 -13.90 8.09 5.16
C GLN A 328 -13.12 8.54 3.93
N GLY A 329 -13.75 8.66 2.76
CA GLY A 329 -13.08 9.11 1.55
C GLY A 329 -12.47 10.51 1.67
N ARG A 330 -13.09 11.41 2.45
CA ARG A 330 -12.54 12.74 2.73
C ARG A 330 -11.38 12.72 3.73
N ILE A 331 -11.43 11.83 4.73
CA ILE A 331 -10.29 11.57 5.63
C ILE A 331 -9.10 11.02 4.84
N GLU A 332 -9.32 10.06 3.93
CA GLU A 332 -8.27 9.51 3.07
C GLU A 332 -7.74 10.55 2.06
N LEU A 333 -8.60 11.43 1.53
CA LEU A 333 -8.13 12.57 0.75
C LEU A 333 -7.20 13.46 1.57
N LEU A 334 -7.58 13.77 2.82
CA LEU A 334 -6.76 14.58 3.71
C LEU A 334 -5.40 13.92 3.98
N ARG A 335 -5.37 12.60 4.19
CA ARG A 335 -4.14 11.80 4.30
C ARG A 335 -3.26 11.99 3.07
N LEU A 336 -3.79 11.76 1.86
CA LEU A 336 -3.00 11.84 0.63
C LEU A 336 -2.49 13.26 0.33
N LEU A 337 -3.21 14.29 0.76
CA LEU A 337 -2.80 15.70 0.58
C LEU A 337 -1.72 16.14 1.58
N LEU A 338 -1.71 15.59 2.79
CA LEU A 338 -0.82 16.02 3.86
C LEU A 338 0.40 15.12 4.05
N THR A 339 0.32 13.83 3.74
CA THR A 339 1.39 12.86 4.02
C THR A 339 2.30 12.62 2.83
N GLU A 340 3.43 11.96 3.09
CA GLU A 340 4.36 11.50 2.06
C GLU A 340 3.96 10.12 1.49
N ASP A 341 2.75 9.64 1.78
CA ASP A 341 2.31 8.29 1.40
C ASP A 341 2.38 8.07 -0.10
N MET A 342 1.88 9.02 -0.90
CA MET A 342 1.92 8.93 -2.37
C MET A 342 3.35 8.95 -2.95
N PRO A 343 4.21 9.95 -2.67
CA PRO A 343 5.59 9.94 -3.14
C PRO A 343 6.39 8.70 -2.72
N GLN A 344 6.19 8.23 -1.48
CA GLN A 344 6.89 7.04 -1.00
C GLN A 344 6.33 5.76 -1.64
N SER A 345 5.02 5.70 -1.90
CA SER A 345 4.39 4.62 -2.67
C SER A 345 4.93 4.56 -4.10
N ILE A 346 5.11 5.70 -4.78
CA ILE A 346 5.73 5.74 -6.12
C ILE A 346 7.15 5.17 -6.08
N LYS A 347 7.96 5.53 -5.08
CA LYS A 347 9.33 5.03 -4.92
C LYS A 347 9.34 3.52 -4.68
N LEU A 348 8.50 3.02 -3.77
CA LEU A 348 8.38 1.60 -3.46
C LEU A 348 7.90 0.81 -4.69
N ALA A 349 6.84 1.29 -5.35
CA ALA A 349 6.29 0.67 -6.55
C ALA A 349 7.28 0.64 -7.72
N SER A 350 8.04 1.72 -7.92
CA SER A 350 9.09 1.76 -8.95
C SER A 350 10.21 0.76 -8.67
N SER A 351 10.59 0.62 -7.39
CA SER A 351 11.57 -0.39 -6.95
C SER A 351 11.06 -1.80 -7.22
N LEU A 352 9.76 -2.04 -6.99
CA LEU A 352 9.12 -3.32 -7.21
C LEU A 352 9.05 -3.70 -8.70
N GLU A 353 8.58 -2.79 -9.57
CA GLU A 353 8.60 -3.01 -11.02
C GLU A 353 10.02 -3.28 -11.56
N GLU A 354 11.03 -2.56 -11.05
CA GLU A 354 12.43 -2.80 -11.41
C GLU A 354 12.87 -4.23 -11.05
N GLN A 355 12.45 -4.74 -9.88
CA GLN A 355 12.77 -6.11 -9.48
C GLN A 355 11.95 -7.17 -10.21
N PHE A 356 10.69 -6.91 -10.58
CA PHE A 356 9.94 -7.82 -11.46
C PHE A 356 10.64 -7.99 -12.80
N LYS A 357 11.10 -6.89 -13.40
CA LYS A 357 11.91 -6.93 -14.62
C LYS A 357 13.22 -7.68 -14.45
N LYS A 358 13.93 -7.44 -13.35
CA LYS A 358 15.26 -8.03 -13.12
C LYS A 358 15.21 -9.50 -12.73
N GLU A 359 14.41 -9.84 -11.71
CA GLU A 359 14.37 -11.16 -11.08
C GLU A 359 13.40 -12.11 -11.77
N LEU A 360 12.26 -11.60 -12.26
CA LEU A 360 11.23 -12.42 -12.92
C LEU A 360 11.35 -12.45 -14.44
N LYS A 361 12.11 -11.51 -15.02
CA LYS A 361 12.19 -11.26 -16.47
C LYS A 361 10.83 -10.90 -17.09
N ILE A 362 9.98 -10.26 -16.29
CA ILE A 362 8.65 -9.80 -16.72
C ILE A 362 8.73 -8.30 -16.98
N LEU A 363 8.29 -7.88 -18.16
CA LEU A 363 8.30 -6.46 -18.48
C LEU A 363 7.12 -5.76 -17.80
N PRO A 364 7.30 -4.51 -17.37
CA PRO A 364 6.18 -3.66 -17.00
C PRO A 364 5.18 -3.59 -18.14
N VAL A 365 3.89 -3.46 -17.80
CA VAL A 365 2.88 -3.17 -18.81
C VAL A 365 3.21 -1.86 -19.54
N PRO A 366 3.22 -1.84 -20.88
CA PRO A 366 3.57 -0.64 -21.64
C PRO A 366 2.58 0.50 -21.36
N ASN A 367 3.08 1.73 -21.32
CA ASN A 367 2.20 2.89 -21.25
C ASN A 367 1.30 2.95 -22.50
N GLY A 368 0.00 3.18 -22.32
CA GLY A 368 -0.98 3.19 -23.41
C GLY A 368 -1.44 1.79 -23.85
N TYR A 369 -0.98 0.72 -23.20
CA TYR A 369 -1.51 -0.63 -23.45
C TYR A 369 -3.02 -0.67 -23.11
N ASN A 370 -3.82 -1.22 -24.02
CA ASN A 370 -5.28 -1.08 -23.98
C ASN A 370 -5.95 -2.08 -23.03
N LEU A 371 -5.69 -1.91 -21.73
CA LEU A 371 -6.41 -2.62 -20.67
C LEU A 371 -7.48 -1.70 -20.11
N SER A 372 -8.72 -2.19 -20.02
CA SER A 372 -9.86 -1.35 -19.66
C SER A 372 -9.70 -0.72 -18.28
N TYR A 373 -9.07 -1.43 -17.35
CA TYR A 373 -8.86 -0.95 -16.00
C TYR A 373 -7.71 0.07 -15.87
N LEU A 374 -6.71 0.03 -16.75
CA LEU A 374 -5.66 1.05 -16.80
C LEU A 374 -6.17 2.33 -17.45
N THR A 375 -6.96 2.20 -18.50
CA THR A 375 -7.45 3.36 -19.28
C THR A 375 -8.65 4.06 -18.63
N LYS A 376 -9.54 3.33 -17.95
CA LYS A 376 -10.77 3.90 -17.36
C LYS A 376 -10.67 4.24 -15.88
N PHE A 377 -9.91 3.46 -15.12
CA PHE A 377 -9.95 3.49 -13.65
C PHE A 377 -8.60 3.77 -12.99
N SER A 378 -7.58 4.12 -13.78
CA SER A 378 -6.24 4.37 -13.28
C SER A 378 -5.62 5.63 -13.90
N LEU A 379 -4.61 6.19 -13.23
CA LEU A 379 -3.85 7.34 -13.69
C LEU A 379 -2.37 6.96 -13.76
N TYR A 380 -1.71 7.21 -14.90
CA TYR A 380 -0.29 6.90 -15.06
C TYR A 380 0.57 7.77 -14.15
N SER A 381 1.44 7.15 -13.35
CA SER A 381 2.25 7.84 -12.35
C SER A 381 3.49 8.56 -12.92
N GLY A 382 3.73 8.49 -14.23
CA GLY A 382 5.01 8.92 -14.81
C GLY A 382 6.12 7.87 -14.72
N LYS A 383 5.89 6.74 -14.06
CA LYS A 383 6.81 5.60 -13.95
C LYS A 383 6.23 4.37 -14.64
N GLU A 384 7.04 3.73 -15.49
CA GLU A 384 6.65 2.56 -16.27
C GLU A 384 6.08 1.46 -15.35
N GLY A 385 4.94 0.87 -15.73
CA GLY A 385 4.25 -0.14 -14.91
C GLY A 385 3.54 0.36 -13.66
N VAL A 386 3.67 1.64 -13.28
CA VAL A 386 3.13 2.16 -12.02
C VAL A 386 1.94 3.09 -12.25
N TYR A 387 0.81 2.78 -11.63
CA TYR A 387 -0.45 3.50 -11.81
C TYR A 387 -1.13 3.83 -10.48
N SER A 388 -1.64 5.04 -10.35
CA SER A 388 -2.56 5.40 -9.27
C SER A 388 -3.93 4.81 -9.53
N ARG A 389 -4.51 4.15 -8.53
CA ARG A 389 -5.82 3.48 -8.66
C ARG A 389 -6.58 3.50 -7.34
N ASN A 390 -7.89 3.71 -7.43
CA ASN A 390 -8.80 3.77 -6.28
C ASN A 390 -9.26 2.36 -5.84
N LEU A 391 -8.30 1.46 -5.62
CA LEU A 391 -8.57 0.15 -5.01
C LEU A 391 -8.85 0.33 -3.51
N ARG A 392 -9.66 -0.56 -2.93
CA ARG A 392 -10.07 -0.44 -1.52
C ARG A 392 -8.87 -0.36 -0.58
N LEU A 393 -7.88 -1.24 -0.75
CA LEU A 393 -6.70 -1.30 0.11
C LEU A 393 -5.72 -0.17 -0.17
N THR A 394 -5.48 0.22 -1.43
CA THR A 394 -4.62 1.38 -1.74
C THR A 394 -5.22 2.68 -1.20
N ARG A 395 -6.55 2.77 -1.10
CA ARG A 395 -7.24 3.90 -0.48
C ARG A 395 -7.15 3.91 1.04
N LEU A 396 -7.41 2.78 1.70
CA LEU A 396 -7.60 2.73 3.16
C LEU A 396 -6.32 2.50 3.97
N ILE A 397 -5.29 1.90 3.39
CA ILE A 397 -4.04 1.67 4.12
C ILE A 397 -3.26 2.97 4.25
N HIS A 398 -2.87 3.29 5.47
CA HIS A 398 -2.06 4.46 5.82
C HIS A 398 -0.57 4.11 5.70
N GLY A 399 0.21 5.02 5.12
CA GLY A 399 1.64 4.82 4.86
C GLY A 399 1.98 4.43 3.42
N PRO A 400 3.29 4.24 3.13
CA PRO A 400 3.77 3.81 1.82
C PRO A 400 3.24 2.43 1.44
N ILE A 401 2.69 2.29 0.24
CA ILE A 401 2.11 1.03 -0.24
C ILE A 401 2.41 0.74 -1.71
N ALA A 402 2.66 -0.53 -2.02
CA ALA A 402 2.74 -1.03 -3.39
C ALA A 402 1.84 -2.26 -3.55
N TYR A 403 0.84 -2.14 -4.42
CA TYR A 403 -0.02 -3.26 -4.81
C TYR A 403 0.52 -3.90 -6.08
N GLY A 404 1.28 -4.97 -5.94
CA GLY A 404 1.93 -5.62 -7.07
C GLY A 404 1.07 -6.70 -7.72
N GLU A 405 0.97 -6.62 -9.04
CA GLU A 405 0.41 -7.62 -9.94
C GLU A 405 1.60 -8.24 -10.70
N SER A 406 2.14 -9.33 -10.16
CA SER A 406 3.54 -9.72 -10.43
C SER A 406 3.79 -10.22 -11.86
N LEU A 407 2.85 -10.99 -12.40
CA LEU A 407 2.92 -11.66 -13.71
C LEU A 407 1.55 -12.24 -14.09
N TYR A 408 1.39 -12.71 -15.32
CA TYR A 408 0.15 -13.34 -15.81
C TYR A 408 0.14 -14.84 -15.49
N GLN A 409 -0.81 -15.28 -14.67
CA GLN A 409 -0.91 -16.69 -14.23
C GLN A 409 -1.30 -17.63 -15.36
N ASP A 410 -1.99 -17.12 -16.38
CA ASP A 410 -2.44 -17.85 -17.56
C ASP A 410 -1.43 -17.80 -18.72
N ASN A 411 -0.28 -17.17 -18.52
CA ASN A 411 0.78 -17.14 -19.52
C ASN A 411 1.35 -18.53 -19.77
N GLU A 412 1.66 -18.83 -21.03
CA GLU A 412 2.15 -20.13 -21.49
C GLU A 412 3.38 -20.68 -20.76
N LYS A 413 4.24 -19.78 -20.23
CA LYS A 413 5.44 -20.15 -19.47
C LYS A 413 5.20 -20.16 -17.97
N GLU A 414 4.21 -19.43 -17.48
CA GLU A 414 3.99 -19.24 -16.05
C GLU A 414 3.09 -20.31 -15.46
N TYR A 415 1.96 -20.63 -16.11
CA TYR A 415 1.02 -21.63 -15.55
C TYR A 415 1.69 -22.99 -15.26
N PRO A 416 2.60 -23.54 -16.10
CA PRO A 416 3.25 -24.80 -15.78
C PRO A 416 4.20 -24.66 -14.60
N GLU A 417 4.96 -23.56 -14.51
CA GLU A 417 5.93 -23.34 -13.45
C GLU A 417 5.26 -23.07 -12.10
N LEU A 418 4.21 -22.25 -12.08
CA LEU A 418 3.43 -21.94 -10.88
C LEU A 418 2.75 -23.19 -10.29
N SER A 419 2.36 -24.15 -11.13
CA SER A 419 1.70 -25.38 -10.71
C SER A 419 2.63 -26.42 -10.06
N LYS A 420 3.96 -26.22 -10.08
CA LYS A 420 4.91 -27.17 -9.53
C LYS A 420 4.98 -27.07 -8.00
N GLU A 421 5.03 -28.19 -7.32
CA GLU A 421 5.25 -28.27 -5.85
C GLU A 421 6.52 -29.07 -5.54
N THR A 422 7.63 -28.71 -6.19
CA THR A 422 8.87 -29.48 -6.18
C THR A 422 9.92 -28.98 -5.19
N TYR A 423 9.72 -27.80 -4.60
CA TYR A 423 10.67 -27.18 -3.68
C TYR A 423 10.04 -26.97 -2.31
N ASP A 424 10.85 -27.07 -1.26
CA ASP A 424 10.48 -26.70 0.10
C ASP A 424 11.20 -25.40 0.48
N PHE A 425 10.43 -24.34 0.71
CA PHE A 425 10.94 -23.08 1.21
C PHE A 425 10.29 -22.78 2.55
N PHE A 426 11.10 -22.78 3.61
CA PHE A 426 10.66 -22.50 4.98
C PHE A 426 9.49 -23.40 5.45
N GLY A 427 9.47 -24.68 5.02
CA GLY A 427 8.45 -25.65 5.40
C GLY A 427 7.20 -25.63 4.52
N ILE A 428 7.18 -24.84 3.44
CA ILE A 428 6.08 -24.81 2.47
C ILE A 428 6.55 -25.42 1.15
N LYS A 429 5.84 -26.47 0.72
CA LYS A 429 5.99 -27.03 -0.64
C LYS A 429 5.37 -26.10 -1.67
N THR A 430 6.19 -25.64 -2.62
CA THR A 430 5.76 -24.72 -3.68
C THR A 430 6.71 -24.79 -4.89
N SER A 431 6.53 -23.90 -5.85
CA SER A 431 7.38 -23.78 -7.03
C SER A 431 8.57 -22.86 -6.76
N LYS A 432 9.66 -23.08 -7.50
CA LYS A 432 10.76 -22.11 -7.57
C LYS A 432 10.28 -20.74 -8.07
N ARG A 433 9.24 -20.71 -8.91
CA ARG A 433 8.69 -19.47 -9.45
C ARG A 433 8.06 -18.61 -8.36
N ILE A 434 7.34 -19.21 -7.41
CA ILE A 434 6.80 -18.50 -6.24
C ILE A 434 7.91 -17.91 -5.36
N TRP A 435 8.99 -18.66 -5.13
CA TRP A 435 10.16 -18.12 -4.43
C TRP A 435 10.78 -16.93 -5.17
N GLN A 436 10.89 -16.98 -6.50
CA GLN A 436 11.41 -15.86 -7.29
C GLN A 436 10.55 -14.60 -7.15
N VAL A 437 9.22 -14.74 -7.13
CA VAL A 437 8.30 -13.61 -6.89
C VAL A 437 8.55 -13.04 -5.49
N ALA A 438 8.60 -13.88 -4.45
CA ALA A 438 8.90 -13.42 -3.09
C ALA A 438 10.27 -12.72 -3.01
N PHE A 439 11.27 -13.25 -3.71
CA PHE A 439 12.60 -12.66 -3.78
C PHE A 439 12.61 -11.29 -4.49
N ALA A 440 11.80 -11.10 -5.54
CA ALA A 440 11.65 -9.81 -6.20
C ALA A 440 11.08 -8.75 -5.24
N TYR A 441 10.03 -9.09 -4.48
CA TYR A 441 9.49 -8.20 -3.44
C TYR A 441 10.54 -7.90 -2.35
N TYR A 442 11.28 -8.91 -1.90
CA TYR A 442 12.32 -8.76 -0.90
C TYR A 442 13.41 -7.77 -1.37
N GLN A 443 13.94 -7.95 -2.58
CA GLN A 443 14.93 -7.04 -3.17
C GLN A 443 14.37 -5.63 -3.36
N ALA A 444 13.09 -5.50 -3.74
CA ALA A 444 12.45 -4.22 -3.93
C ALA A 444 12.36 -3.42 -2.62
N ILE A 445 12.05 -4.10 -1.52
CA ILE A 445 12.01 -3.53 -0.18
C ILE A 445 13.41 -3.08 0.25
N LEU A 446 14.44 -3.92 0.10
CA LEU A 446 15.82 -3.54 0.43
C LEU A 446 16.29 -2.32 -0.37
N ASN A 447 15.99 -2.29 -1.67
CA ASN A 447 16.33 -1.17 -2.55
C ASN A 447 15.55 0.11 -2.23
N TYR A 448 14.30 -0.02 -1.80
CA TYR A 448 13.51 1.12 -1.33
C TYR A 448 14.11 1.72 -0.05
N LEU A 449 14.54 0.87 0.88
CA LEU A 449 15.13 1.29 2.16
C LEU A 449 16.51 1.94 1.95
N SER A 450 17.38 1.36 1.11
CA SER A 450 18.71 1.93 0.86
C SER A 450 18.67 3.31 0.19
N LYS A 451 17.68 3.54 -0.68
CA LYS A 451 17.45 4.85 -1.33
C LYS A 451 16.77 5.86 -0.40
N LYS A 452 16.21 5.45 0.74
CA LYS A 452 15.56 6.33 1.71
C LYS A 452 16.57 7.16 2.51
N ASP A 453 17.77 6.62 2.72
CA ASP A 453 18.85 7.29 3.45
C ASP A 453 19.63 8.31 2.61
N THR A 454 19.57 8.19 1.27
CA THR A 454 19.96 9.28 0.38
C THR A 454 18.83 10.30 0.33
N ASN A 455 18.95 11.40 1.07
CA ASN A 455 18.15 12.60 0.89
C ASN A 455 18.22 13.06 -0.57
N VAL A 456 17.31 12.56 -1.41
CA VAL A 456 17.07 13.10 -2.74
C VAL A 456 16.37 14.43 -2.52
N THR A 457 17.17 15.50 -2.51
CA THR A 457 16.73 16.83 -2.91
C THR A 457 16.06 16.66 -4.28
N LEU A 458 14.74 16.52 -4.30
CA LEU A 458 13.96 16.51 -5.53
C LEU A 458 14.25 17.83 -6.23
N LEU A 459 15.05 17.75 -7.30
CA LEU A 459 15.30 18.83 -8.23
C LEU A 459 13.95 19.40 -8.65
N CYS A 460 13.70 20.64 -8.24
CA CYS A 460 12.64 21.45 -8.81
C CYS A 460 12.91 21.56 -10.31
N LEU A 461 12.11 20.86 -11.12
CA LEU A 461 11.98 21.24 -12.52
C LEU A 461 11.35 22.64 -12.58
N PRO A 462 11.80 23.52 -13.50
CA PRO A 462 11.37 24.91 -13.52
C PRO A 462 9.87 24.98 -13.77
N ALA A 463 9.18 25.79 -12.95
CA ALA A 463 7.83 26.21 -13.22
C ALA A 463 7.78 26.86 -14.61
N PHE A 464 6.98 26.30 -15.52
CA PHE A 464 6.55 27.01 -16.71
C PHE A 464 5.83 28.30 -16.27
N ARG A 465 6.38 29.44 -16.70
CA ARG A 465 5.78 30.77 -16.56
C ARG A 465 4.77 31.01 -17.68
N CYS A 466 3.69 31.68 -17.29
CA CYS A 466 2.60 32.27 -18.07
C CYS A 466 1.55 31.30 -18.60
#